data_AF-A0A6A4G311-F1
#
_entry.id   AF-A0A6A4G311-F1
#
_cell.length_a   1.000
_cell.length_b   1.000
_cell.length_c   1.000
_cell.angle_alpha   90.00
_cell.angle_beta   90.00
_cell.angle_gamma   90.00
#
_symmetry.space_group_name_H-M   'P 1'
#
loop_
_entity.id
_entity.type
_entity.pdbx_description
1 polymer ?
#
loop_
_entity_poly.entity_id
_entity_poly.type
_entity_poly.pdbx_seq_one_letter_code
_entity_poly.pdbx_strand_id
1 'polypeptide(L)'
;MPAPSTRRSSNRTRCRLADCNKFAQTRGLCKAHGGGSRCRHPDCQKLAQSRGLCIAHGGGRRCTVENCNKLAQSKGHCISHGGGRRCAIPHCDKFSQVRGYCKAHAKVLMVFRAPSSPTCAALMTPPASAMASPNVAMSPVKSKHSIDFLVNPPPPVDRR
;
A
#
# COMPACT_ATOMS: atom_id res chain seq x y z
N MET A 1 -28.45 -3.45 4.54
CA MET A 1 -27.00 -3.53 4.26
C MET A 1 -26.77 -4.58 3.17
N PRO A 2 -26.41 -4.24 1.92
CA PRO A 2 -26.21 -5.25 0.89
C PRO A 2 -24.93 -6.07 1.14
N ALA A 3 -25.05 -7.39 1.06
CA ALA A 3 -23.99 -8.36 1.34
C ALA A 3 -22.78 -8.25 0.39
N PRO A 4 -21.56 -8.62 0.83
CA PRO A 4 -20.40 -8.71 -0.06
C PRO A 4 -20.62 -9.81 -1.11
N SER A 5 -20.66 -9.41 -2.37
CA SER A 5 -20.78 -10.27 -3.55
C SER A 5 -19.59 -11.24 -3.67
N THR A 6 -19.64 -12.38 -2.99
CA THR A 6 -18.80 -13.55 -3.29
C THR A 6 -19.27 -14.19 -4.61
N ARG A 7 -18.89 -13.60 -5.74
CA ARG A 7 -19.14 -14.19 -7.05
C ARG A 7 -18.35 -15.51 -7.17
N ARG A 8 -19.12 -16.59 -7.17
CA ARG A 8 -18.79 -18.01 -7.39
C ARG A 8 -17.53 -18.25 -8.24
N SER A 9 -16.46 -18.68 -7.58
CA SER A 9 -15.18 -19.07 -8.18
C SER A 9 -15.03 -20.60 -8.25
N SER A 10 -15.96 -21.29 -8.91
CA SER A 10 -15.85 -22.76 -9.02
C SER A 10 -16.01 -23.31 -10.45
N ASN A 11 -16.34 -22.49 -11.47
CA ASN A 11 -16.47 -22.95 -12.85
C ASN A 11 -15.84 -21.98 -13.87
N ARG A 12 -14.53 -21.74 -13.75
CA ARG A 12 -13.77 -21.09 -14.84
C ARG A 12 -13.46 -22.14 -15.89
N THR A 13 -14.08 -22.03 -17.07
CA THR A 13 -13.83 -22.93 -18.20
C THR A 13 -12.40 -22.82 -18.71
N ARG A 14 -11.85 -23.93 -19.20
CA ARG A 14 -10.52 -23.97 -19.82
C ARG A 14 -10.59 -23.40 -21.24
N CYS A 15 -9.45 -22.94 -21.74
CA CYS A 15 -9.31 -22.54 -23.13
C CYS A 15 -9.66 -23.70 -24.07
N ARG A 16 -10.38 -23.39 -25.16
CA ARG A 16 -10.86 -24.35 -26.17
C ARG A 16 -9.75 -24.89 -27.08
N LEU A 17 -8.66 -24.15 -27.28
CA LEU A 17 -7.54 -24.67 -28.06
C LEU A 17 -6.93 -25.89 -27.38
N ALA A 18 -6.62 -26.91 -28.19
CA ALA A 18 -5.89 -28.09 -27.78
C ALA A 18 -4.59 -27.69 -27.05
N ASP A 19 -4.21 -28.48 -26.05
CA ASP A 19 -2.99 -28.29 -25.25
C ASP A 19 -2.90 -26.96 -24.47
N CYS A 20 -4.03 -26.27 -24.26
CA CYS A 20 -4.06 -25.05 -23.48
C CYS A 20 -4.67 -25.24 -22.09
N ASN A 21 -3.82 -25.33 -21.07
CA ASN A 21 -4.27 -25.40 -19.67
C ASN A 21 -4.65 -24.05 -19.04
N LYS A 22 -4.60 -22.95 -19.82
CA LYS A 22 -4.96 -21.61 -19.34
C LYS A 22 -6.49 -21.46 -19.25
N PHE A 23 -6.95 -20.70 -18.26
CA PHE A 23 -8.38 -20.39 -18.12
C PHE A 23 -8.87 -19.51 -19.28
N ALA A 24 -10.06 -19.83 -19.78
CA ALA A 24 -10.76 -18.99 -20.73
C ALA A 24 -11.20 -17.68 -20.07
N GLN A 25 -11.09 -16.58 -20.81
CA GLN A 25 -11.62 -15.28 -20.40
C GLN A 25 -12.98 -15.03 -21.05
N THR A 26 -13.01 -14.99 -22.38
CA THR A 26 -14.22 -14.81 -23.18
C THR A 26 -14.13 -15.70 -24.41
N ARG A 27 -15.29 -16.04 -25.01
CA ARG A 27 -15.38 -16.89 -26.20
C ARG A 27 -14.72 -18.28 -26.03
N GLY A 28 -14.57 -18.75 -24.79
CA GLY A 28 -13.87 -20.00 -24.49
C GLY A 28 -12.36 -19.97 -24.75
N LEU A 29 -11.74 -18.80 -24.90
CA LEU A 29 -10.32 -18.66 -25.22
C LEU A 29 -9.56 -17.95 -24.09
N CYS A 30 -8.30 -18.34 -23.87
CA CYS A 30 -7.42 -17.65 -22.93
C CYS A 30 -6.85 -16.36 -23.53
N LYS A 31 -6.24 -15.50 -22.70
CA LYS A 31 -5.62 -14.23 -23.13
C LYS A 31 -4.67 -14.37 -24.32
N ALA A 32 -3.87 -15.44 -24.34
CA ALA A 32 -2.91 -15.71 -25.42
C ALA A 32 -3.61 -16.14 -26.73
N HIS A 33 -4.73 -16.86 -26.61
CA HIS A 33 -5.45 -17.47 -27.74
C HIS A 33 -6.63 -16.63 -28.22
N GLY A 34 -6.63 -15.32 -27.97
CA GLY A 34 -7.71 -14.45 -28.44
C GLY A 34 -8.75 -14.09 -27.39
N GLY A 35 -8.67 -14.62 -26.17
CA GLY A 35 -9.55 -14.30 -25.06
C GLY A 35 -9.43 -12.84 -24.60
N GLY A 36 -10.57 -12.18 -24.48
CA GLY A 36 -10.70 -10.77 -24.10
C GLY A 36 -10.98 -9.85 -25.29
N SER A 37 -11.43 -8.63 -25.01
CA SER A 37 -11.74 -7.62 -26.03
C SER A 37 -10.48 -6.97 -26.59
N ARG A 38 -10.45 -6.70 -27.90
CA ARG A 38 -9.38 -5.94 -28.54
C ARG A 38 -9.65 -4.45 -28.42
N CYS A 39 -8.58 -3.67 -28.55
CA CYS A 39 -8.68 -2.23 -28.63
C CYS A 39 -9.55 -1.83 -29.83
N ARG A 40 -10.48 -0.89 -29.62
CA ARG A 40 -11.40 -0.36 -30.65
C ARG A 40 -10.69 0.57 -31.64
N HIS A 41 -9.53 1.11 -31.25
CA HIS A 41 -8.72 1.95 -32.12
C HIS A 41 -8.36 1.20 -33.42
N PRO A 42 -8.44 1.84 -34.60
CA PRO A 42 -8.01 1.24 -35.86
C PRO A 42 -6.57 0.73 -35.74
N ASP A 43 -6.29 -0.41 -36.37
CA ASP A 43 -4.98 -1.06 -36.44
C ASP A 43 -4.37 -1.49 -35.08
N CYS A 44 -5.15 -1.50 -34.00
CA CYS A 44 -4.66 -1.88 -32.68
C CYS A 44 -5.09 -3.29 -32.27
N GLN A 45 -4.18 -4.26 -32.38
CA GLN A 45 -4.43 -5.63 -31.91
C GLN A 45 -4.18 -5.83 -30.40
N LYS A 46 -3.81 -4.76 -29.68
CA LYS A 46 -3.58 -4.80 -28.23
C LYS A 46 -4.89 -5.10 -27.49
N LEU A 47 -4.78 -5.73 -26.33
CA LEU A 47 -5.93 -6.05 -25.50
C LEU A 47 -6.52 -4.76 -24.90
N ALA A 48 -7.84 -4.62 -24.95
CA ALA A 48 -8.53 -3.56 -24.26
C ALA A 48 -8.46 -3.79 -22.75
N GLN A 49 -8.18 -2.72 -22.01
CA GLN A 49 -8.11 -2.75 -20.55
C GLN A 49 -9.42 -2.26 -19.95
N SER A 50 -9.93 -1.11 -20.42
CA SER A 50 -11.25 -0.59 -20.09
C SER A 50 -11.78 0.25 -21.24
N ARG A 51 -13.09 0.51 -21.26
CA ARG A 51 -13.76 1.34 -22.30
C ARG A 51 -13.49 0.88 -23.75
N GLY A 52 -13.14 -0.39 -23.94
CA GLY A 52 -12.78 -0.93 -25.25
C GLY A 52 -11.44 -0.43 -25.80
N LEU A 53 -10.59 0.22 -25.00
CA LEU A 53 -9.32 0.78 -25.45
C LEU A 53 -8.14 0.12 -24.71
N CYS A 54 -6.98 0.06 -25.36
CA CYS A 54 -5.75 -0.39 -24.71
C CYS A 54 -5.13 0.73 -23.86
N ILE A 55 -4.13 0.39 -23.05
CA ILE A 55 -3.43 1.36 -22.18
C ILE A 55 -2.87 2.58 -22.92
N ALA A 56 -2.33 2.38 -24.13
CA ALA A 56 -1.78 3.44 -24.96
C ALA A 56 -2.89 4.38 -25.47
N HIS A 57 -4.01 3.81 -25.89
CA HIS A 57 -5.14 4.54 -26.46
C HIS A 57 -6.18 4.98 -25.41
N GLY A 58 -5.84 5.05 -24.13
CA GLY A 58 -6.73 5.62 -23.09
C GLY A 58 -7.61 4.62 -22.34
N GLY A 59 -7.32 3.33 -22.44
CA GLY A 59 -7.95 2.29 -21.64
C GLY A 59 -7.53 2.25 -20.16
N GLY A 60 -6.53 3.03 -19.78
CA GLY A 60 -6.12 3.22 -18.37
C GLY A 60 -6.70 4.50 -17.78
N ARG A 61 -6.93 4.52 -16.47
CA ARG A 61 -7.29 5.75 -15.74
C ARG A 61 -6.07 6.69 -15.74
N ARG A 62 -6.28 7.97 -16.07
CA ARG A 62 -5.25 9.01 -16.00
C ARG A 62 -5.23 9.65 -14.63
N CYS A 63 -4.09 10.26 -14.28
CA CYS A 63 -3.97 11.03 -13.06
C CYS A 63 -4.90 12.25 -13.11
N THR A 64 -5.63 12.50 -12.03
CA THR A 64 -6.53 13.67 -11.88
C THR A 64 -5.80 15.00 -11.69
N VAL A 65 -4.46 15.00 -11.68
CA VAL A 65 -3.69 16.22 -11.46
C VAL A 65 -3.50 16.92 -12.81
N GLU A 66 -3.72 18.23 -12.84
CA GLU A 66 -3.52 19.07 -14.01
C GLU A 66 -2.14 18.83 -14.65
N ASN A 67 -2.11 18.76 -15.98
CA ASN A 67 -0.90 18.51 -16.77
C ASN A 67 -0.20 17.15 -16.49
N CYS A 68 -0.87 16.18 -15.87
CA CYS A 68 -0.30 14.86 -15.60
C CYS A 68 -0.85 13.76 -16.51
N ASN A 69 -0.09 13.41 -17.55
CA ASN A 69 -0.43 12.31 -18.47
C ASN A 69 -0.13 10.90 -17.92
N LYS A 70 0.37 10.81 -16.67
CA LYS A 70 0.73 9.54 -16.02
C LYS A 70 -0.53 8.73 -15.67
N LEU A 71 -0.40 7.41 -15.65
CA LEU A 71 -1.49 6.55 -15.23
C LEU A 71 -1.77 6.66 -13.74
N ALA A 72 -3.05 6.73 -13.40
CA ALA A 72 -3.51 6.62 -12.03
C ALA A 72 -3.37 5.18 -11.55
N GLN A 73 -2.79 5.02 -10.37
CA GLN A 73 -2.66 3.73 -9.69
C GLN A 73 -3.80 3.53 -8.71
N SER A 74 -3.97 4.46 -7.78
CA SER A 74 -5.06 4.44 -6.81
C SER A 74 -5.57 5.85 -6.55
N LYS A 75 -6.82 5.96 -6.07
CA LYS A 75 -7.48 7.24 -5.73
C LYS A 75 -7.49 8.28 -6.88
N GLY A 76 -7.30 7.86 -8.13
CA GLY A 76 -7.21 8.77 -9.27
C GLY A 76 -5.84 9.43 -9.45
N HIS A 77 -4.83 9.10 -8.65
CA HIS A 77 -3.50 9.71 -8.74
C HIS A 77 -2.45 8.73 -9.25
N CYS A 78 -1.42 9.25 -9.93
CA CYS A 78 -0.22 8.48 -10.29
C CYS A 78 0.70 8.28 -9.08
N ILE A 79 1.73 7.45 -9.23
CA ILE A 79 2.66 7.15 -8.12
C ILE A 79 3.28 8.41 -7.50
N SER A 80 3.67 9.39 -8.32
CA SER A 80 4.24 10.66 -7.84
C SER A 80 3.25 11.57 -7.13
N HIS A 81 1.96 11.47 -7.44
CA HIS A 81 0.91 12.34 -6.90
C HIS A 81 0.08 11.64 -5.81
N GLY A 82 0.64 10.62 -5.14
CA GLY A 82 -0.02 9.94 -4.01
C GLY A 82 -0.85 8.72 -4.38
N GLY A 83 -0.76 8.23 -5.63
CA GLY A 83 -1.40 6.99 -6.06
C GLY A 83 -0.74 5.71 -5.56
N GLY A 84 0.47 5.80 -5.02
CA GLY A 84 1.19 4.68 -4.40
C GLY A 84 1.04 4.66 -2.89
N ARG A 85 1.03 3.47 -2.30
CA ARG A 85 1.13 3.31 -0.84
C ARG A 85 2.53 3.72 -0.36
N ARG A 86 2.62 4.44 0.75
CA ARG A 86 3.90 4.80 1.40
C ARG A 86 4.39 3.64 2.27
N CYS A 87 5.69 3.60 2.53
CA CYS A 87 6.26 2.65 3.47
C CYS A 87 5.63 2.84 4.85
N ALA A 88 5.26 1.75 5.52
CA ALA A 88 4.65 1.79 6.85
C ALA A 88 5.64 2.16 7.98
N ILE A 89 6.92 2.38 7.67
CA ILE A 89 7.91 2.81 8.67
C ILE A 89 7.79 4.33 8.81
N PRO A 90 7.68 4.87 10.04
CA PRO A 90 7.64 6.31 10.26
C PRO A 90 8.91 6.97 9.67
N HIS A 91 8.77 8.20 9.18
CA HIS A 91 9.85 8.97 8.54
C HIS A 91 10.45 8.32 7.28
N CYS A 92 9.68 7.48 6.57
CA CYS A 92 10.10 6.90 5.31
C CYS A 92 9.24 7.36 4.13
N ASP A 93 9.78 8.24 3.29
CA ASP A 93 9.11 8.74 2.09
C ASP A 93 9.16 7.79 0.88
N LYS A 94 9.76 6.61 1.07
CA LYS A 94 9.82 5.60 0.00
C LYS A 94 8.46 4.94 -0.18
N PHE A 95 8.13 4.62 -1.42
CA PHE A 95 6.91 3.86 -1.73
C PHE A 95 7.01 2.43 -1.21
N SER A 96 5.90 1.89 -0.72
CA SER A 96 5.80 0.48 -0.37
C SER A 96 5.77 -0.36 -1.65
N GLN A 97 6.66 -1.32 -1.73
CA GLN A 97 6.74 -2.24 -2.86
C GLN A 97 6.39 -3.67 -2.44
N VAL A 98 6.68 -4.04 -1.19
CA VAL A 98 6.47 -5.40 -0.68
C VAL A 98 5.80 -5.34 0.68
N ARG A 99 4.60 -5.94 0.79
CA ARG A 99 3.84 -6.10 2.04
C ARG A 99 3.69 -4.83 2.91
N GLY A 100 3.61 -3.65 2.27
CA GLY A 100 3.49 -2.36 2.99
C GLY A 100 4.81 -1.66 3.30
N TYR A 101 5.95 -2.21 2.88
CA TYR A 101 7.29 -1.65 3.11
C TYR A 101 8.03 -1.38 1.80
N CYS A 102 8.97 -0.42 1.81
CA CYS A 102 9.87 -0.16 0.69
C CYS A 102 10.90 -1.29 0.52
N LYS A 103 11.63 -1.38 -0.61
CA LYS A 103 12.63 -2.45 -0.84
C LYS A 103 13.62 -2.62 0.32
N ALA A 104 14.15 -1.50 0.84
CA ALA A 104 15.10 -1.51 1.94
C ALA A 104 14.47 -2.06 3.23
N HIS A 105 13.33 -1.51 3.65
CA HIS A 105 12.66 -1.93 4.87
C HIS A 105 12.01 -3.32 4.77
N ALA A 106 11.59 -3.73 3.58
CA ALA A 106 11.11 -5.09 3.33
C ALA A 106 12.22 -6.12 3.54
N LYS A 107 13.45 -5.83 3.09
CA LYS A 107 14.61 -6.70 3.31
C LYS A 107 14.92 -6.84 4.80
N VAL A 108 14.90 -5.73 5.55
CA VAL A 108 15.14 -5.73 7.00
C VAL A 108 14.02 -6.47 7.75
N LEU A 109 12.75 -6.19 7.47
CA LEU A 109 11.63 -6.81 8.19
C LEU A 109 11.41 -8.29 7.83
N MET A 110 11.88 -8.77 6.68
CA MET A 110 11.92 -10.20 6.39
C MET A 110 12.96 -10.94 7.24
N VAL A 111 14.00 -10.25 7.70
CA VAL A 111 15.01 -10.80 8.63
C VAL A 111 14.47 -10.80 10.08
N PHE A 112 13.76 -9.75 10.50
CA PHE A 112 13.24 -9.63 11.87
C PHE A 112 11.84 -10.22 12.12
N ARG A 113 11.12 -10.65 11.07
CA ARG A 113 9.83 -11.38 11.20
C ARG A 113 9.99 -12.89 11.11
N ALA A 114 11.17 -13.43 11.38
CA ALA A 114 11.19 -14.75 12.02
C ALA A 114 10.40 -14.58 13.33
N PRO A 115 9.39 -15.42 13.61
CA PRO A 115 8.81 -15.43 14.94
C PRO A 115 9.98 -15.66 15.89
N SER A 116 10.29 -14.68 16.74
CA SER A 116 10.84 -15.00 18.04
C SER A 116 9.88 -16.01 18.63
N SER A 117 10.29 -17.28 18.59
CA SER A 117 9.98 -18.35 19.53
C SER A 117 8.74 -18.10 20.41
N PRO A 118 7.73 -19.00 20.42
CA PRO A 118 6.56 -18.87 21.30
C PRO A 118 6.86 -19.16 22.79
N THR A 119 8.13 -19.20 23.23
CA THR A 119 8.52 -19.66 24.57
C THR A 119 8.83 -18.57 25.58
N CYS A 120 8.19 -17.40 25.48
CA CYS A 120 8.13 -16.48 26.63
C CYS A 120 6.73 -15.87 26.79
N ALA A 121 5.70 -16.72 26.70
CA ALA A 121 4.32 -16.37 27.11
C ALA A 121 3.90 -17.08 28.40
N ALA A 122 4.85 -17.58 29.20
CA ALA A 122 4.54 -18.36 30.41
C ALA A 122 5.56 -18.10 31.53
N LEU A 123 5.67 -16.84 31.99
CA LEU A 123 6.14 -16.45 33.33
C LEU A 123 5.92 -14.95 33.41
N MET A 124 4.68 -14.54 33.67
CA MET A 124 4.32 -13.32 34.41
C MET A 124 2.80 -13.43 34.62
N THR A 125 2.40 -14.36 35.48
CA THR A 125 1.14 -14.26 36.22
C THR A 125 1.38 -13.30 37.39
N PRO A 126 0.85 -12.07 37.39
CA PRO A 126 0.66 -11.34 38.64
C PRO A 126 -0.58 -11.92 39.36
N PRO A 127 -0.51 -12.23 40.67
CA PRO A 127 -1.69 -12.60 41.44
C PRO A 127 -2.64 -11.40 41.53
N ALA A 128 -3.92 -11.67 41.32
CA ALA A 128 -4.97 -10.71 41.55
C ALA A 128 -5.08 -10.43 43.06
N SER A 129 -4.85 -9.18 43.48
CA SER A 129 -5.60 -8.47 44.52
C SER A 129 -4.94 -7.14 44.89
N ALA A 130 -5.80 -6.21 45.32
CA ALA A 130 -5.51 -4.93 45.98
C ALA A 130 -5.26 -3.70 45.09
N MET A 131 -6.38 -3.03 44.81
CA MET A 131 -6.55 -1.59 44.81
C MET A 131 -5.56 -0.79 45.69
N ALA A 132 -5.01 0.30 45.16
CA ALA A 132 -5.09 1.65 45.73
C ALA A 132 -4.16 2.60 44.95
N SER A 133 -4.71 3.74 44.53
CA SER A 133 -3.91 4.94 44.28
C SER A 133 -3.33 5.44 45.61
N PRO A 134 -2.17 6.12 45.59
CA PRO A 134 -2.30 7.57 45.67
C PRO A 134 -1.30 8.34 44.78
N ASN A 135 -1.75 9.55 44.47
CA ASN A 135 -1.00 10.69 43.97
C ASN A 135 0.25 10.95 44.86
N VAL A 136 1.44 11.03 44.26
CA VAL A 136 2.58 11.73 44.86
C VAL A 136 3.22 12.62 43.79
N ALA A 137 3.30 13.89 44.13
CA ALA A 137 3.78 14.98 43.32
C ALA A 137 5.32 15.06 43.29
N MET A 138 5.84 15.47 42.12
CA MET A 138 7.07 16.26 41.85
C MET A 138 8.45 15.72 42.27
N SER A 139 9.36 15.54 41.30
CA SER A 139 10.42 16.55 40.98
C SER A 139 11.47 16.03 39.98
N PRO A 140 12.20 16.93 39.27
CA PRO A 140 13.00 16.61 38.09
C PRO A 140 14.46 16.29 38.42
N VAL A 141 14.96 15.15 37.93
CA VAL A 141 16.39 14.83 37.96
C VAL A 141 17.06 15.20 36.63
N LYS A 142 18.04 16.09 36.76
CA LYS A 142 18.88 16.69 35.72
C LYS A 142 19.69 15.61 35.00
N SER A 143 19.49 15.47 33.69
CA SER A 143 20.44 14.79 32.80
C SER A 143 20.76 15.71 31.64
N LYS A 144 21.96 16.27 31.70
CA LYS A 144 22.61 17.15 30.72
C LYS A 144 22.52 16.51 29.33
N HIS A 145 21.88 17.19 28.37
CA HIS A 145 22.31 17.45 26.98
C HIS A 145 21.24 18.41 26.39
N SER A 146 21.59 19.69 26.31
CA SER A 146 20.68 20.82 26.04
C SER A 146 20.43 21.05 24.55
N ILE A 147 19.17 21.29 24.18
CA ILE A 147 18.77 21.96 22.94
C ILE A 147 17.60 22.91 23.22
N ASP A 148 17.76 23.80 24.20
CA ASP A 148 16.77 24.84 24.54
C ASP A 148 16.92 26.12 23.70
N PHE A 149 17.74 26.08 22.64
CA PHE A 149 17.94 27.23 21.75
C PHE A 149 17.01 27.28 20.53
N LEU A 150 16.15 26.27 20.31
CA LEU A 150 15.23 26.24 19.16
C LEU A 150 13.75 26.48 19.51
N VAL A 151 13.39 26.59 20.79
CA VAL A 151 11.97 26.68 21.20
C VAL A 151 11.55 28.10 21.62
N ASN A 152 12.47 29.04 21.88
CA ASN A 152 12.12 30.45 22.11
C ASN A 152 13.20 31.41 21.59
N PRO A 153 13.14 31.84 20.32
CA PRO A 153 13.94 32.97 19.87
C PRO A 153 13.40 34.28 20.50
N PRO A 154 14.28 35.18 21.00
CA PRO A 154 13.85 36.47 21.54
C PRO A 154 13.29 37.38 20.43
N PRO A 155 12.36 38.31 20.76
CA PRO A 155 11.80 39.22 19.77
C PRO A 155 12.88 40.19 19.21
N PRO A 156 12.73 40.64 17.95
CA PRO A 156 13.68 41.57 17.35
C PRO A 156 13.62 42.91 18.07
N VAL A 157 14.77 43.40 18.53
CA VAL A 157 14.93 44.78 19.00
C VAL A 157 15.33 45.66 17.83
N ASP A 158 14.41 46.50 17.38
CA ASP A 158 14.68 47.61 16.45
C ASP A 158 15.71 48.56 17.06
N ARG A 159 16.77 48.86 16.30
CA ARG A 159 17.65 50.00 16.58
C ARG A 159 18.01 50.72 15.27
N ARG A 160 17.34 51.87 15.09
CA ARG A 160 17.69 53.12 14.38
C ARG A 160 18.48 53.04 13.07
#